data_AF-A0A1I3GL42-F1
#
_entry.id   AF-A0A1I3GL42-F1
#
_cell.length_a   1.000
_cell.length_b   1.000
_cell.length_c   1.000
_cell.angle_alpha   90.00
_cell.angle_beta   90.00
_cell.angle_gamma   90.00
#
_symmetry.space_group_name_H-M   'P 1'
#
loop_
_entity.id
_entity.type
_entity.pdbx_description
1 polymer ?
#
loop_
_entity_poly.entity_id
_entity_poly.type
_entity_poly.pdbx_seq_one_letter_code
_entity_poly.pdbx_strand_id
1 'polypeptide(L)' 'MAKRNSTRDTSTSIVNATQRLNVSFYQDDDPETLWIRLHGNGIKQTGFTPNANVRVRVMTGCLMITSD' A
#
# COMPACT_ATOMS: atom_id res chain seq x y z
N MET A 1 40.25 -9.30 18.38
CA MET A 1 39.57 -8.03 18.02
C MET A 1 38.18 -8.37 17.49
N ALA A 2 37.17 -7.63 17.92
CA ALA A 2 35.76 -7.96 17.72
C ALA A 2 35.13 -7.28 16.49
N LYS A 3 34.05 -7.92 15.99
CA LYS A 3 32.92 -7.40 15.18
C LYS A 3 33.26 -6.99 13.73
N ARG A 4 32.45 -7.36 12.73
CA ARG A 4 30.97 -7.29 12.68
C ARG A 4 30.38 -8.45 11.85
N ASN A 5 29.53 -9.26 12.48
CA ASN A 5 28.47 -9.96 11.77
C ASN A 5 27.50 -8.90 11.28
N SER A 6 27.51 -8.61 9.99
CA SER A 6 26.47 -7.82 9.34
C SER A 6 25.26 -8.73 9.13
N THR A 7 24.56 -9.08 10.21
CA THR A 7 23.18 -9.51 10.09
C THR A 7 22.40 -8.27 9.71
N ARG A 8 22.24 -8.07 8.39
CA ARG A 8 21.25 -7.16 7.87
C ARG A 8 19.92 -7.85 8.18
N ASP A 9 19.40 -7.61 9.38
CA ASP A 9 18.00 -7.82 9.71
C ASP A 9 17.22 -6.88 8.80
N THR A 10 17.04 -7.35 7.56
CA THR A 10 15.87 -6.98 6.79
C THR A 10 14.78 -7.57 7.64
N SER A 11 14.16 -6.75 8.48
CA SER A 11 12.91 -7.06 9.13
C SER A 11 11.96 -7.29 7.96
N THR A 12 11.93 -8.52 7.45
CA THR A 12 10.94 -8.99 6.50
C THR A 12 9.68 -8.85 7.32
N SER A 13 9.01 -7.72 7.18
CA SER A 13 7.75 -7.47 7.84
C SER A 13 6.90 -8.67 7.46
N ILE A 14 6.66 -9.55 8.43
CA ILE A 14 5.80 -10.71 8.28
C ILE A 14 4.39 -10.12 8.28
N VAL A 15 4.10 -9.27 7.28
CA VAL A 15 2.75 -9.03 6.86
C VAL A 15 2.35 -10.38 6.32
N ASN A 16 1.65 -11.13 7.17
CA ASN A 16 1.11 -12.44 6.87
C ASN A 16 0.61 -12.40 5.42
N ALA A 17 1.06 -13.29 4.54
CA ALA A 17 0.81 -13.15 3.10
C ALA A 17 -0.70 -12.95 2.79
N THR A 18 -1.54 -13.52 3.66
CA THR A 18 -3.00 -13.38 3.73
C THR A 18 -3.51 -11.97 4.04
N GLN A 19 -2.66 -11.00 4.37
CA GLN A 19 -2.97 -9.61 4.73
C GLN A 19 -2.30 -8.60 3.80
N ARG A 20 -1.67 -9.07 2.71
CA ARG A 20 -0.98 -8.20 1.77
C ARG A 20 -1.98 -7.29 1.04
N LEU A 21 -1.62 -6.02 0.90
CA LEU A 21 -2.27 -5.07 0.00
C LEU A 21 -1.51 -5.08 -1.32
N ASN A 22 -2.24 -5.18 -2.42
CA ASN A 22 -1.70 -5.15 -3.77
C ASN A 22 -2.20 -3.90 -4.51
N VAL A 23 -1.37 -3.43 -5.44
CA VAL A 23 -1.63 -2.30 -6.34
C VAL A 23 -1.63 -2.82 -7.77
N SER A 24 -2.60 -2.39 -8.56
CA SER A 24 -2.61 -2.56 -10.01
C SER A 24 -3.20 -1.32 -10.67
N PHE A 25 -2.84 -1.07 -11.92
CA PHE A 25 -3.60 -0.14 -12.74
C PHE A 25 -4.92 -0.79 -13.14
N TYR A 26 -5.98 0.00 -13.15
CA TYR A 26 -7.27 -0.35 -13.71
C TYR A 26 -7.54 0.66 -14.82
N GLN A 27 -7.95 0.16 -15.98
CA GLN A 27 -8.47 0.98 -17.06
C GLN A 27 -9.95 0.67 -17.15
N ASP A 28 -10.75 1.71 -16.99
CA ASP A 28 -12.18 1.64 -17.24
C ASP A 28 -12.44 1.94 -18.73
N ASP A 29 -13.71 1.96 -19.14
CA ASP A 29 -14.09 2.31 -20.52
C ASP A 29 -13.64 3.71 -20.95
N ASP A 30 -13.33 4.60 -19.98
CA ASP A 30 -12.71 5.89 -20.23
C ASP A 30 -11.16 5.77 -20.28
N PRO A 31 -10.54 5.88 -21.46
CA PRO A 31 -9.09 5.77 -21.62
C PRO A 31 -8.31 6.95 -21.03
N GLU A 32 -8.96 8.08 -20.75
CA GLU A 32 -8.31 9.28 -20.23
C GLU A 32 -8.17 9.24 -18.70
N THR A 33 -8.88 8.35 -18.02
CA THR A 33 -8.84 8.23 -16.56
C THR A 33 -7.94 7.08 -16.10
N LEU A 34 -6.84 7.41 -15.42
CA LEU A 34 -5.95 6.43 -14.80
C LEU A 34 -6.47 6.03 -13.42
N TRP A 35 -6.94 4.79 -13.27
CA TRP A 35 -7.34 4.25 -11.97
C TRP A 35 -6.22 3.45 -11.32
N ILE A 36 -6.02 3.68 -10.02
CA ILE A 36 -5.16 2.84 -9.17
C ILE A 36 -6.08 1.95 -8.33
N ARG A 37 -6.01 0.64 -8.55
CA ARG A 37 -6.80 -0.34 -7.81
C ARG A 37 -6.01 -0.92 -6.64
N LEU A 38 -6.40 -0.53 -5.43
CA LEU A 38 -5.98 -1.19 -4.19
C LEU A 38 -6.84 -2.41 -3.94
N HIS A 39 -6.23 -3.59 -3.77
CA HIS A 39 -6.96 -4.83 -3.54
C HIS A 39 -6.20 -5.80 -2.63
N GLY A 40 -6.88 -6.86 -2.22
CA GLY A 40 -6.34 -7.87 -1.29
C GLY A 40 -6.94 -7.76 0.10
N ASN A 41 -6.74 -8.80 0.90
CA ASN A 41 -7.35 -8.94 2.22
C ASN A 41 -6.88 -7.88 3.24
N GLY A 42 -5.73 -7.26 3.00
CA GLY A 42 -5.22 -6.15 3.81
C GLY A 42 -6.10 -4.91 3.76
N ILE A 43 -6.99 -4.76 2.76
CA ILE A 43 -7.84 -3.57 2.64
C ILE A 43 -8.78 -3.39 3.83
N LYS A 44 -9.20 -4.49 4.49
CA LYS A 44 -10.03 -4.41 5.70
C LYS A 44 -9.31 -3.76 6.88
N GLN A 45 -7.98 -3.79 6.88
CA GLN A 45 -7.14 -3.25 7.95
C GLN A 45 -6.78 -1.78 7.75
N THR A 46 -7.03 -1.22 6.57
CA THR A 46 -6.81 0.22 6.33
C THR A 46 -7.80 1.09 7.08
N GLY A 47 -8.91 0.51 7.54
CA GLY A 47 -9.95 1.22 8.29
C GLY A 47 -10.84 2.13 7.43
N PHE A 48 -10.67 2.14 6.11
CA PHE A 48 -11.54 2.90 5.21
C PHE A 48 -12.90 2.21 5.08
N THR A 49 -13.98 2.97 5.28
CA THR A 49 -15.32 2.50 4.97
C THR A 49 -15.60 2.66 3.47
N PRO A 50 -16.45 1.80 2.87
CA PRO A 50 -16.90 2.00 1.50
C PRO A 50 -17.47 3.41 1.30
N ASN A 51 -17.11 4.06 0.19
CA ASN A 51 -17.55 5.41 -0.18
C ASN A 51 -17.14 6.51 0.81
N ALA A 52 -16.18 6.27 1.72
CA ALA A 52 -15.62 7.33 2.55
C ALA A 52 -14.88 8.36 1.70
N ASN A 53 -14.98 9.62 2.10
CA ASN A 53 -14.04 10.64 1.64
C ASN A 53 -12.65 10.31 2.20
N VAL A 54 -11.65 10.36 1.33
CA VAL A 54 -10.24 10.16 1.69
C VAL A 54 -9.43 11.36 1.24
N ARG A 55 -8.36 11.65 1.98
CA ARG A 55 -7.36 12.63 1.57
C ARG A 55 -6.19 11.91 0.92
N VAL A 56 -5.80 12.39 -0.27
CA VAL A 56 -4.63 11.90 -1.00
C VAL A 56 -3.54 12.95 -0.94
N ARG A 57 -2.33 12.54 -0.56
CA ARG A 57 -1.12 13.37 -0.63
C ARG A 57 -0.10 12.71 -1.54
N VAL A 58 0.45 13.51 -2.47
CA VAL A 58 1.56 13.09 -3.32
C VAL A 58 2.86 13.30 -2.55
N MET A 59 3.61 12.21 -2.35
CA MET A 59 4.92 12.22 -1.73
C MET A 59 5.97 11.76 -2.73
N THR A 60 7.25 11.99 -2.42
CA THR A 60 8.34 11.52 -3.26
C THR A 60 8.34 9.99 -3.32
N GLY A 61 7.96 9.43 -4.47
CA GLY A 61 7.96 7.99 -4.73
C GLY A 61 6.74 7.22 -4.24
N CYS A 62 5.73 7.87 -3.65
CA CYS A 62 4.50 7.20 -3.22
C CYS A 62 3.29 8.14 -3.09
N LEU A 63 2.10 7.55 -2.95
CA LEU A 63 0.87 8.24 -2.56
C LEU A 63 0.53 7.85 -1.12
N MET A 64 0.19 8.85 -0.30
CA MET A 64 -0.33 8.62 1.05
C MET A 64 -1.84 8.88 1.05
N ILE A 65 -2.61 7.87 1.44
CA ILE A 65 -4.07 7.94 1.54
C ILE A 65 -4.43 7.89 3.01
N THR A 66 -5.21 8.85 3.48
CA THR A 66 -5.72 8.91 4.85
C THR A 66 -7.22 9.16 4.84
N SER A 67 -7.89 8.89 5.95
CA SER A 67 -9.24 9.43 6.17
C SER A 67 -9.18 10.97 6.12
N ASP A 68 -10.29 11.60 5.77
CA ASP A 68 -10.40 13.07 5.76
C ASP A 68 -10.22 13.68 7.17
#